data_AF-A0A525JPS5-F1
#
_entry.id   AF-A0A525JPS5-F1
#
_cell.length_a   1.000
_cell.length_b   1.000
_cell.length_c   1.000
_cell.angle_alpha   90.00
_cell.angle_beta   90.00
_cell.angle_gamma   90.00
#
_symmetry.space_group_name_H-M   'P 1'
#
loop_
_entity.id
_entity.type
_entity.pdbx_description
1 polymer ?
#
loop_
_entity_poly.entity_id
_entity_poly.type
_entity_poly.pdbx_seq_one_letter_code
_entity_poly.pdbx_strand_id
1 'polypeptide(L)' 'MNPRLRKLIGLFGILGFLVLYIGLVVRVALLVPDHGPLQFAFYALAGVLWGVPILPLIRWMNQP' A
#
# COMPACT_ATOMS: atom_id res chain seq x y z
N MET A 1 -11.29 18.28 13.49
CA MET A 1 -10.41 18.76 12.39
C MET A 1 -11.25 18.94 11.14
N ASN A 2 -10.99 19.97 10.33
CA ASN A 2 -11.69 20.19 9.07
C ASN A 2 -11.63 18.92 8.18
N PRO A 3 -12.76 18.38 7.68
CA PRO A 3 -12.77 17.20 6.81
C PRO A 3 -11.86 17.34 5.58
N ARG A 4 -11.69 18.55 5.03
CA ARG A 4 -10.78 18.81 3.92
C ARG A 4 -9.31 18.60 4.30
N LEU A 5 -8.92 18.98 5.53
CA LEU A 5 -7.57 18.78 6.05
C LEU A 5 -7.27 17.30 6.32
N ARG A 6 -8.23 16.55 6.85
CA ARG A 6 -8.10 15.09 7.03
C ARG A 6 -7.87 14.37 5.71
N LYS A 7 -8.55 14.79 4.63
CA LYS A 7 -8.30 14.27 3.27
C LYS A 7 -6.90 14.60 2.76
N LEU A 8 -6.40 15.82 3.00
CA LEU A 8 -5.05 16.21 2.59
C LEU A 8 -3.97 15.40 3.34
N ILE A 9 -4.11 15.26 4.66
CA ILE A 9 -3.21 14.43 5.47
C ILE A 9 -3.27 12.97 5.03
N GLY A 10 -4.47 12.45 4.81
CA GLY A 10 -4.68 11.09 4.34
C GLY A 10 -4.05 10.82 2.97
N LEU A 11 -4.14 11.77 2.02
CA LEU A 11 -3.46 11.68 0.73
C LEU A 11 -1.95 11.50 0.90
N PHE A 12 -1.29 12.39 1.64
CA PHE A 12 0.15 12.28 1.87
C PHE A 12 0.53 11.05 2.69
N GLY A 13 -0.32 10.63 3.63
CA GLY A 13 -0.15 9.38 4.38
C GLY A 13 -0.17 8.15 3.47
N ILE A 14 -1.11 8.07 2.53
CA ILE A 14 -1.18 6.98 1.54
C ILE A 14 0.05 7.01 0.63
N LEU A 15 0.45 8.17 0.12
CA LEU A 15 1.62 8.29 -0.74
C LEU A 15 2.91 7.86 -0.01
N GLY A 16 3.10 8.31 1.23
CA GLY A 16 4.24 7.92 2.05
C GLY A 16 4.25 6.41 2.35
N PHE A 17 3.09 5.84 2.67
CA PHE A 17 2.94 4.39 2.83
C PHE A 17 3.30 3.64 1.55
N LEU A 18 2.82 4.07 0.38
CA LEU A 18 3.10 3.43 -0.90
C LEU A 18 4.60 3.43 -1.23
N VAL A 19 5.31 4.53 -0.95
CA VAL A 19 6.76 4.59 -1.13
C VAL A 19 7.47 3.51 -0.30
N LEU A 20 7.12 3.40 0.99
CA LEU A 20 7.69 2.39 1.88
C LEU A 20 7.30 0.96 1.45
N TYR A 21 6.04 0.77 1.08
CA TYR A 21 5.50 -0.51 0.65
C TYR A 21 6.19 -1.02 -0.62
N ILE A 22 6.28 -0.17 -1.64
CA ILE A 22 6.96 -0.51 -2.90
C ILE A 22 8.44 -0.81 -2.64
N GLY A 23 9.12 -0.01 -1.81
CA GLY A 23 10.50 -0.28 -1.42
C GLY A 23 10.68 -1.65 -0.76
N LEU A 24 9.74 -2.06 0.09
CA LEU A 24 9.73 -3.38 0.71
C LEU A 24 9.48 -4.48 -0.34
N VAL A 25 8.47 -4.31 -1.20
CA VAL A 25 8.13 -5.27 -2.26
C VAL A 25 9.31 -5.51 -3.18
N VAL A 26 10.00 -4.46 -3.64
CA VAL A 26 11.19 -4.59 -4.50
C VAL A 26 12.29 -5.38 -3.79
N ARG A 27 12.55 -5.12 -2.51
CA ARG A 27 13.55 -5.87 -1.74
C ARG A 27 13.20 -7.34 -1.61
N VAL A 28 11.93 -7.67 -1.38
CA VAL A 28 11.47 -9.06 -1.29
C VAL A 28 11.49 -9.74 -2.66
N ALA A 29 11.18 -9.01 -3.74
CA ALA A 29 11.20 -9.53 -5.10
C ALA A 29 12.56 -10.11 -5.49
N LEU A 30 13.66 -9.53 -5.00
CA LEU A 30 15.02 -10.02 -5.21
C LEU A 30 15.29 -11.38 -4.56
N LEU A 31 14.45 -11.80 -3.62
CA LEU A 31 14.54 -13.10 -2.93
C LEU A 31 13.60 -14.15 -3.56
N VAL A 32 12.73 -13.74 -4.48
CA VAL A 32 11.79 -14.66 -5.14
C VAL A 32 12.54 -15.44 -6.22
N PRO A 33 12.47 -16.78 -6.22
CA PRO A 33 13.10 -17.60 -7.26
C PRO A 33 12.63 -17.23 -8.66
N ASP A 34 13.49 -17.44 -9.65
CA ASP A 34 13.15 -17.21 -11.06
C ASP A 34 12.26 -18.32 -11.63
N HIS A 35 11.01 -18.33 -11.16
CA HIS A 35 9.98 -19.30 -11.51
C HIS A 35 8.67 -18.57 -11.76
N GLY A 36 8.18 -18.61 -13.00
CA GLY A 36 7.04 -17.81 -13.48
C GLY A 36 5.81 -17.85 -12.57
N PRO A 37 5.30 -19.03 -12.18
CA PRO A 37 4.17 -19.13 -11.24
C PRO A 37 4.40 -18.48 -9.86
N LEU A 38 5.63 -18.55 -9.32
CA LEU A 38 5.94 -17.96 -8.02
C LEU A 38 6.04 -16.44 -8.13
N GLN A 39 6.66 -15.92 -9.19
CA GLN A 39 6.68 -14.49 -9.48
C GLN A 39 5.27 -13.95 -9.71
N PHE A 40 4.45 -14.66 -10.48
CA PHE A 40 3.05 -14.28 -10.69
C PHE A 40 2.29 -14.20 -9.37
N ALA A 41 2.36 -15.24 -8.53
CA ALA A 41 1.70 -15.23 -7.24
C ALA A 41 2.19 -14.08 -6.35
N PHE A 42 3.51 -13.85 -6.31
CA PHE A 42 4.12 -12.77 -5.53
C PHE A 42 3.61 -11.39 -5.99
N TYR A 43 3.71 -11.08 -7.29
CA TYR A 43 3.29 -9.77 -7.82
C TYR A 43 1.78 -9.57 -7.77
N ALA A 44 0.98 -10.61 -7.97
CA ALA A 44 -0.48 -10.55 -7.82
C ALA A 44 -0.88 -10.21 -6.38
N LEU A 45 -0.27 -10.89 -5.40
CA LEU A 45 -0.52 -10.62 -3.99
C LEU A 45 0.00 -9.24 -3.57
N ALA A 46 1.22 -8.87 -3.97
CA ALA A 46 1.77 -7.55 -3.69
C ALA A 46 0.92 -6.41 -4.29
N GLY A 47 0.35 -6.62 -5.48
CA GLY A 47 -0.52 -5.64 -6.14
C GLY A 47 -1.85 -5.40 -5.44
N VAL A 48 -2.36 -6.37 -4.67
CA VAL A 48 -3.70 -6.30 -4.04
C VAL A 48 -3.63 -6.07 -2.53
N LEU A 49 -2.67 -6.70 -1.84
CA LEU A 49 -2.63 -6.73 -0.37
C LEU A 49 -2.32 -5.37 0.26
N TRP A 50 -1.68 -4.45 -0.46
CA TRP A 50 -1.36 -3.11 0.06
C TRP A 50 -2.59 -2.28 0.43
N GLY A 51 -3.75 -2.55 -0.20
CA GLY A 51 -4.99 -1.82 0.08
C GLY A 51 -5.55 -2.08 1.48
N VAL A 52 -5.26 -3.27 2.04
CA VAL A 52 -5.79 -3.68 3.36
C VAL A 52 -5.27 -2.76 4.49
N PRO A 53 -3.94 -2.50 4.61
CA PRO A 53 -3.41 -1.53 5.57
C PRO A 53 -3.94 -0.10 5.42
N ILE A 54 -4.43 0.30 4.25
CA ILE A 54 -4.91 1.67 3.98
C ILE A 54 -6.35 1.88 4.52
N LEU A 55 -7.14 0.83 4.70
CA LEU A 55 -8.55 0.91 5.12
C LEU A 55 -8.78 1.74 6.41
N PRO A 56 -8.00 1.60 7.49
CA PRO A 56 -8.19 2.41 8.71
C PRO A 56 -7.99 3.90 8.44
N LEU A 57 -7.01 4.27 7.63
CA LEU A 57 -6.73 5.66 7.27
C LEU A 57 -7.87 6.24 6.43
N ILE A 58 -8.38 5.49 5.45
CA ILE A 58 -9.55 5.92 4.64
C ILE A 58 -10.78 6.12 5.53
N ARG A 59 -11.04 5.19 6.46
CA ARG A 59 -12.14 5.32 7.43
C ARG A 59 -11.98 6.60 8.24
N TRP A 60 -10.78 6.86 8.76
CA TRP A 60 -10.43 8.11 9.45
C TRP A 60 -10.51 9.35 8.54
N MET A 61 -10.38 9.27 7.23
CA MET A 61 -10.58 10.44 6.33
C MET A 61 -12.06 10.78 6.12
N ASN A 62 -12.94 9.78 6.25
CA ASN A 62 -14.35 9.88 5.88
C ASN A 62 -15.32 10.00 7.08
N GLN A 63 -14.86 9.89 8.32
CA GLN A 63 -15.71 10.20 9.49
C GLN A 63 -16.29 11.63 9.38
N PRO A 64 -17.55 11.84 9.77
CA PRO A 64 -18.21 13.15 9.71
C PRO A 64 -17.48 14.24 10.51
#